data_AF-A0A1B6KJZ8-F1
#
_entry.id   AF-A0A1B6KJZ8-F1
#
_cell.length_a   1.000
_cell.length_b   1.000
_cell.length_c   1.000
_cell.angle_alpha   90.00
_cell.angle_beta   90.00
_cell.angle_gamma   90.00
#
_symmetry.space_group_name_H-M   'P 1'
#
loop_
_entity.id
_entity.type
_entity.pdbx_description
1 polymer ?
#
loop_
_entity_poly.entity_id
_entity_poly.type
_entity_poly.pdbx_seq_one_letter_code
_entity_poly.pdbx_strand_id
1 'polypeptide(L)'
;DSLTLHNTNMEFRLWLTCSPTTQFPMSLLQGSVKMATDLLSGLKQRLLHSFLSEPVSDENFFYGCPGKDRAFAKLLYSLSFLHAVAQERLKYGHAGWNIPYEFTEVDFHISLHQLQVTVDKEA
;
A
#
# COMPACT_ATOMS: atom_id res chain seq x y z
N ASP A 1 -30.61 23.91 13.18
CA ASP A 1 -29.40 24.69 13.54
C ASP A 1 -28.30 24.45 12.53
N SER A 2 -27.76 25.53 11.95
CA SER A 2 -26.64 25.46 10.99
C SER A 2 -25.30 25.45 11.73
N LEU A 3 -24.33 24.69 11.23
CA LEU A 3 -22.94 24.71 11.72
C LEU A 3 -22.29 26.03 11.31
N THR A 4 -21.86 26.82 12.28
CA THR A 4 -21.25 28.13 12.11
C THR A 4 -19.95 28.22 12.89
N LEU A 5 -19.05 29.11 12.47
CA LEU A 5 -17.76 29.30 13.15
C LEU A 5 -17.91 29.58 14.66
N HIS A 6 -19.03 30.18 15.08
CA HIS A 6 -19.31 30.54 16.48
C HIS A 6 -19.90 29.41 17.32
N ASN A 7 -20.41 28.33 16.69
CA ASN A 7 -20.95 27.17 17.41
C ASN A 7 -20.16 25.86 17.18
N THR A 8 -19.08 25.92 16.40
CA THR A 8 -18.14 24.81 16.18
C THR A 8 -16.82 25.01 16.92
N ASN A 9 -16.28 23.94 17.50
CA ASN A 9 -14.96 23.94 18.11
C ASN A 9 -13.86 24.17 17.04
N MET A 10 -12.91 25.08 17.32
CA MET A 10 -11.77 25.39 16.42
C MET A 10 -10.85 24.18 16.14
N GLU A 11 -10.81 23.20 17.03
CA GLU A 11 -10.02 21.96 16.89
C GLU A 11 -10.75 20.85 16.15
N PHE A 12 -12.05 21.01 15.88
CA PHE A 12 -12.83 20.00 15.16
C PHE A 12 -12.27 19.78 13.74
N ARG A 13 -12.14 18.53 13.32
CA ARG A 13 -11.74 18.12 11.97
C ARG A 13 -12.71 17.06 11.47
N LEU A 14 -13.16 17.20 10.23
CA LEU A 14 -14.02 16.23 9.55
C LEU A 14 -13.27 15.66 8.35
N TRP A 15 -13.14 14.33 8.30
CA TRP A 15 -12.58 13.60 7.18
C TRP A 15 -13.69 12.79 6.51
N LEU A 16 -13.80 12.89 5.19
CA LEU A 16 -14.79 12.19 4.39
C LEU A 16 -14.08 11.40 3.28
N THR A 17 -14.47 10.15 3.13
CA THR A 17 -13.99 9.27 2.05
C THR A 17 -15.18 8.87 1.19
N CYS A 18 -15.07 9.02 -0.13
CA CYS A 18 -16.12 8.59 -1.06
C CYS A 18 -15.50 7.97 -2.32
N SER A 19 -16.21 7.01 -2.91
CA SER A 19 -15.92 6.60 -4.28
C SER A 19 -16.42 7.67 -5.26
N PRO A 20 -15.80 7.81 -6.45
CA PRO A 20 -16.28 8.71 -7.48
C PRO A 20 -17.76 8.48 -7.78
N THR A 21 -18.58 9.52 -7.69
CA THR A 21 -20.02 9.44 -7.93
C THR A 21 -20.55 10.76 -8.50
N THR A 22 -21.48 10.66 -9.45
CA THR A 22 -22.15 11.83 -10.05
C THR A 22 -23.18 12.47 -9.12
N GLN A 23 -23.56 11.77 -8.04
CA GLN A 23 -24.54 12.23 -7.07
C GLN A 23 -23.91 12.97 -5.89
N PHE A 24 -22.60 13.24 -5.94
CA PHE A 24 -21.90 13.90 -4.83
C PHE A 24 -22.41 15.34 -4.68
N PRO A 25 -22.79 15.79 -3.46
CA PRO A 25 -23.35 17.14 -3.26
C PRO A 25 -22.35 18.25 -3.66
N MET A 26 -22.76 19.12 -4.59
CA MET A 26 -21.89 20.21 -5.06
C MET A 26 -21.46 21.18 -3.95
N SER A 27 -22.28 21.40 -2.93
CA SER A 27 -21.94 22.27 -1.80
C SER A 27 -20.75 21.74 -0.99
N LEU A 28 -20.74 20.44 -0.70
CA LEU A 28 -19.61 19.78 -0.06
C LEU A 28 -18.40 19.73 -1.01
N LEU A 29 -18.64 19.50 -2.31
CA LEU A 29 -17.57 19.51 -3.30
C LEU A 29 -16.93 20.89 -3.38
N GLN A 30 -17.64 22.00 -3.29
CA GLN A 30 -17.03 23.32 -3.37
C GLN A 30 -16.32 23.71 -2.06
N GLY A 31 -16.90 23.37 -0.90
CA GLY A 31 -16.42 23.77 0.42
C GLY A 31 -15.34 22.87 1.07
N SER A 32 -14.94 21.77 0.46
CA SER A 32 -13.95 20.82 1.00
C SER A 32 -12.56 20.95 0.35
N VAL A 33 -11.53 20.45 1.04
CA VAL A 33 -10.24 20.12 0.42
C VAL A 33 -10.34 18.71 -0.16
N LYS A 34 -9.97 18.53 -1.42
CA LYS A 34 -10.06 17.25 -2.13
C LYS A 34 -8.67 16.67 -2.26
N MET A 35 -8.55 15.41 -1.90
CA MET A 35 -7.34 14.63 -2.09
C MET A 35 -7.73 13.35 -2.84
N ALA A 36 -7.04 13.10 -3.94
CA ALA A 36 -7.09 11.82 -4.62
C ALA A 36 -5.74 11.13 -4.37
N THR A 37 -5.77 9.97 -3.73
CA THR A 37 -4.61 9.09 -3.65
C THR A 37 -4.64 8.19 -4.88
N ASP A 38 -3.94 8.59 -5.93
CA ASP A 38 -3.76 7.70 -7.07
C ASP A 38 -2.95 6.48 -6.64
N LEU A 39 -3.32 5.31 -7.15
CA LEU A 39 -2.51 4.10 -6.97
C LEU A 39 -1.14 4.34 -7.61
N LEU A 40 -0.07 3.99 -6.88
CA LEU A 40 1.30 4.08 -7.39
C LEU A 40 1.39 3.45 -8.78
N SER A 41 1.88 4.21 -9.75
CA SER A 41 1.97 3.72 -11.12
C SER A 41 3.41 3.41 -11.47
N GLY A 42 3.63 2.23 -12.06
CA GLY A 42 4.94 1.84 -12.55
C GLY A 42 5.70 1.01 -11.54
N LEU A 43 6.41 0.02 -12.09
CA LEU A 43 7.11 -1.00 -11.33
C LEU A 43 8.15 -0.42 -10.36
N LYS A 44 8.88 0.61 -10.79
CA LYS A 44 9.89 1.29 -9.96
C LYS A 44 9.28 1.96 -8.73
N GLN A 45 8.17 2.67 -8.89
CA GLN A 45 7.52 3.39 -7.78
C GLN A 45 6.90 2.41 -6.78
N ARG A 46 6.28 1.33 -7.26
CA ARG A 46 5.75 0.28 -6.39
C ARG A 46 6.85 -0.41 -5.60
N LEU A 47 7.93 -0.80 -6.26
CA LEU A 47 9.06 -1.43 -5.59
C LEU A 47 9.67 -0.50 -4.55
N LEU A 48 9.90 0.78 -4.89
CA LEU A 48 10.40 1.77 -3.94
C LEU A 48 9.47 1.90 -2.72
N HIS A 49 8.16 1.95 -2.95
CA HIS A 49 7.19 2.00 -1.86
C HIS A 49 7.28 0.78 -0.95
N SER A 50 7.37 -0.44 -1.50
CA SER A 50 7.51 -1.66 -0.71
C SER A 50 8.76 -1.68 0.18
N PHE A 51 9.83 -0.95 -0.18
CA PHE A 51 11.04 -0.83 0.66
C PHE A 51 10.98 0.32 1.67
N LEU A 52 10.08 1.29 1.46
CA LEU A 52 9.84 2.41 2.38
C LEU A 52 8.68 2.14 3.36
N SER A 53 7.93 1.05 3.14
CA SER A 53 6.83 0.61 3.99
C SER A 53 7.27 -0.48 4.94
N GLU A 54 6.60 -0.53 6.09
CA GLU A 54 6.73 -1.64 7.03
C GLU A 54 6.33 -2.96 6.36
N PRO A 55 6.93 -4.10 6.75
CA PRO A 55 8.03 -4.22 7.70
C PRO A 55 9.41 -3.99 7.07
N VAL A 56 9.53 -3.75 5.76
CA VAL A 56 10.82 -3.72 5.07
C VAL A 56 11.69 -2.52 5.47
N SER A 57 11.06 -1.39 5.82
CA SER A 57 11.75 -0.20 6.32
C SER A 57 12.31 -0.35 7.74
N ASP A 58 11.82 -1.31 8.53
CA ASP A 58 12.35 -1.59 9.86
C ASP A 58 13.71 -2.30 9.76
N GLU A 59 14.73 -1.71 10.36
CA GLU A 59 16.08 -2.27 10.39
C GLU A 59 16.10 -3.65 11.05
N ASN A 60 15.27 -3.89 12.08
CA ASN A 60 15.23 -5.19 12.74
C ASN A 60 14.69 -6.28 11.82
N PHE A 61 13.69 -5.96 11.00
CA PHE A 61 13.19 -6.89 10.00
C PHE A 61 14.21 -7.10 8.87
N PHE A 62 14.79 -6.01 8.35
CA PHE A 62 15.72 -6.06 7.21
C PHE A 62 16.98 -6.89 7.53
N TYR A 63 17.51 -6.76 8.74
CA TYR A 63 18.64 -7.54 9.24
C TYR A 63 18.23 -8.76 10.09
N GLY A 64 16.96 -9.18 10.02
CA GLY A 64 16.40 -10.22 10.88
C GLY A 64 16.80 -11.67 10.54
N CYS A 65 17.73 -11.87 9.61
CA CYS A 65 18.29 -13.18 9.25
C CYS A 65 19.83 -13.16 9.31
N PRO A 66 20.42 -13.03 10.51
CA PRO A 66 21.87 -12.84 10.68
C PRO A 66 22.66 -14.02 10.10
N GLY A 67 23.70 -13.73 9.31
CA GLY A 67 24.52 -14.74 8.65
C GLY A 67 23.91 -15.30 7.36
N LYS A 68 22.67 -14.92 7.04
CA LYS A 68 21.95 -15.26 5.80
C LYS A 68 21.55 -14.01 5.01
N ASP A 69 22.12 -12.85 5.34
CA ASP A 69 21.77 -11.52 4.82
C ASP A 69 21.72 -11.49 3.28
N ARG A 70 22.73 -12.09 2.63
CA ARG A 70 22.81 -12.13 1.17
C ARG A 70 21.69 -12.95 0.53
N ALA A 71 21.30 -14.05 1.15
CA ALA A 71 20.22 -14.90 0.65
C ALA A 71 18.86 -14.23 0.89
N PHE A 72 18.66 -13.73 2.11
CA PHE A 72 17.45 -13.01 2.49
C PHE A 72 17.22 -11.78 1.62
N ALA A 73 18.21 -10.91 1.42
CA ALA A 73 18.07 -9.70 0.60
C ALA A 73 17.71 -10.00 -0.86
N LYS A 74 18.25 -11.08 -1.45
CA LYS A 74 17.90 -11.50 -2.81
C LYS A 74 16.44 -11.97 -2.90
N LEU A 75 16.00 -12.77 -1.94
CA LEU A 75 14.63 -13.28 -1.90
C LEU A 75 13.62 -12.18 -1.59
N LEU A 76 13.96 -11.28 -0.66
CA LEU A 76 13.20 -10.09 -0.31
C LEU A 76 12.97 -9.22 -1.56
N TYR A 77 14.03 -8.87 -2.28
CA TYR A 77 13.90 -8.13 -3.54
C TYR A 77 13.04 -8.86 -4.56
N SER A 78 13.24 -10.18 -4.72
CA SER A 78 12.50 -10.99 -5.70
C SER A 78 11.00 -11.03 -5.38
N LEU A 79 10.65 -11.15 -4.10
CA LEU A 79 9.27 -11.15 -3.62
C LEU A 79 8.63 -9.77 -3.78
N SER A 80 9.31 -8.69 -3.39
CA SER A 80 8.82 -7.32 -3.59
C SER A 80 8.63 -6.99 -5.08
N PHE A 81 9.55 -7.45 -5.93
CA PHE A 81 9.43 -7.29 -7.38
C PHE A 81 8.24 -8.08 -7.94
N LEU A 82 8.04 -9.32 -7.52
CA LEU A 82 6.90 -10.14 -7.91
C LEU A 82 5.57 -9.48 -7.50
N HIS A 83 5.48 -8.99 -6.27
CA HIS A 83 4.31 -8.27 -5.77
C HIS A 83 4.00 -7.02 -6.63
N ALA A 84 5.03 -6.21 -6.92
CA ALA A 84 4.88 -5.03 -7.77
C ALA A 84 4.46 -5.39 -9.21
N VAL A 85 4.99 -6.48 -9.80
CA VAL A 85 4.56 -6.98 -11.12
C VAL A 85 3.11 -7.45 -11.08
N ALA A 86 2.72 -8.21 -10.07
CA ALA A 86 1.36 -8.73 -9.94
C ALA A 86 0.33 -7.60 -9.91
N GLN A 87 0.61 -6.53 -9.15
CA GLN A 87 -0.22 -5.34 -9.08
C GLN A 87 -0.24 -4.56 -10.40
N GLU A 88 0.90 -4.35 -11.06
CA GLU A 88 0.93 -3.65 -12.36
C GLU A 88 0.18 -4.41 -13.45
N ARG A 89 0.15 -5.76 -13.38
CA ARG A 89 -0.58 -6.58 -14.35
C ARG A 89 -2.10 -6.38 -14.29
N LEU A 90 -2.67 -5.91 -13.18
CA LEU A 90 -4.11 -5.61 -13.07
C LEU A 90 -4.57 -4.55 -14.07
N LYS A 91 -3.66 -3.66 -14.51
CA LYS A 91 -3.95 -2.61 -15.50
C LYS A 91 -4.29 -3.14 -16.90
N TYR A 92 -3.96 -4.39 -17.20
CA TYR A 92 -4.11 -4.97 -18.54
C TYR A 92 -5.40 -5.79 -18.70
N GLY A 93 -6.30 -5.75 -17.71
CA GLY A 93 -7.56 -6.51 -17.74
C GLY A 93 -7.32 -8.00 -18.03
N HIS A 94 -8.07 -8.56 -18.99
CA HIS A 94 -7.97 -9.97 -19.38
C HIS A 94 -6.60 -10.38 -19.94
N ALA A 95 -5.83 -9.46 -20.52
CA ALA A 95 -4.46 -9.76 -20.98
C ALA A 95 -3.47 -9.85 -19.81
N GLY A 96 -3.79 -9.21 -18.69
CA GLY A 96 -3.06 -9.31 -17.43
C GLY A 96 -3.42 -10.59 -16.67
N TRP A 97 -4.72 -10.78 -16.44
CA TRP A 97 -5.27 -11.87 -15.64
C TRP A 97 -6.61 -12.32 -16.22
N ASN A 98 -6.79 -13.64 -16.39
CA ASN A 98 -8.11 -14.17 -16.77
C ASN A 98 -9.16 -13.87 -15.69
N ILE A 99 -8.77 -14.02 -14.42
CA ILE A 99 -9.53 -13.62 -13.22
C ILE A 99 -8.56 -12.83 -12.35
N PRO A 100 -8.80 -11.53 -12.12
CA PRO A 100 -7.90 -10.73 -11.30
C PRO A 100 -8.01 -11.13 -9.83
N TYR A 101 -6.86 -11.32 -9.19
CA TYR A 101 -6.76 -11.36 -7.74
C TYR A 101 -6.06 -10.08 -7.28
N GLU A 102 -6.69 -9.39 -6.33
CA GLU A 102 -6.15 -8.16 -5.77
C GLU A 102 -5.13 -8.51 -4.69
N PHE A 103 -3.85 -8.63 -5.09
CA PHE A 103 -2.76 -8.81 -4.14
C PHE A 103 -2.60 -7.55 -3.29
N THR A 104 -3.06 -7.63 -2.05
CA THR A 104 -3.06 -6.52 -1.09
C THR A 104 -1.73 -6.41 -0.35
N GLU A 105 -1.54 -5.31 0.37
CA GLU A 105 -0.40 -5.14 1.29
C GLU A 105 -0.41 -6.20 2.41
N VAL A 106 -1.58 -6.69 2.83
CA VAL A 106 -1.68 -7.74 3.85
C VAL A 106 -1.08 -9.05 3.35
N ASP A 107 -1.39 -9.44 2.11
CA ASP A 107 -0.82 -10.64 1.48
C ASP A 107 0.70 -10.53 1.36
N PHE A 108 1.19 -9.34 1.02
CA PHE A 108 2.61 -9.05 0.95
C PHE A 108 3.30 -9.15 2.31
N HIS A 109 2.73 -8.54 3.36
CA HIS A 109 3.28 -8.59 4.72
C HIS A 109 3.36 -10.02 5.26
N ILE A 110 2.31 -10.83 5.06
CA ILE A 110 2.33 -12.24 5.47
C ILE A 110 3.41 -12.99 4.71
N SER A 111 3.55 -12.75 3.40
CA SER A 111 4.58 -13.37 2.57
C SER A 111 6.00 -13.01 3.03
N LEU A 112 6.22 -11.75 3.43
CA LEU A 112 7.48 -11.25 3.96
C LEU A 112 7.85 -11.92 5.29
N HIS A 113 6.90 -12.00 6.23
CA HIS A 113 7.13 -12.70 7.49
C HIS A 113 7.40 -14.19 7.28
N GLN A 114 6.63 -14.84 6.41
CA GLN A 114 6.86 -16.25 6.10
C GLN A 114 8.22 -16.47 5.46
N LEU A 115 8.66 -15.56 4.57
CA LEU A 115 9.99 -15.61 3.97
C LEU A 115 11.08 -15.53 5.04
N GLN A 116 11.00 -14.54 5.94
CA GLN A 116 11.97 -14.36 7.02
C GLN A 116 12.05 -15.60 7.93
N VAL A 117 10.89 -16.10 8.40
CA VAL A 117 10.82 -17.30 9.25
C VAL A 117 11.39 -18.53 8.54
N THR A 118 11.15 -18.68 7.23
CA THR A 118 11.63 -19.83 6.46
C THR A 118 13.14 -19.77 6.29
N VAL A 119 13.68 -18.61 5.89
CA VAL A 119 15.12 -18.42 5.71
C VAL A 119 15.86 -18.57 7.04
N ASP A 120 15.30 -18.06 8.13
CA ASP A 120 15.90 -18.18 9.47
C ASP A 120 15.94 -19.65 9.93
N LYS A 121 14.83 -20.39 9.78
CA LYS A 121 14.69 -21.81 10.17
C LYS A 121 15.52 -22.82 9.39
N GLU A 122 16.01 -22.50 8.19
CA GLU A 122 16.92 -23.38 7.42
C GLU A 122 18.35 -23.41 8.04
N ALA A 123 18.47 -23.55 9.37
CA ALA A 123 19.72 -23.68 10.11
C ALA A 123 19.79 -25.06 10.81
#